data_AF-A0A374AQ01-F1
#
_entry.id   AF-A0A374AQ01-F1
#
_cell.length_a   1.000
_cell.length_b   1.000
_cell.length_c   1.000
_cell.angle_alpha   90.00
_cell.angle_beta   90.00
_cell.angle_gamma   90.00
#
_symmetry.space_group_name_H-M   'P 1'
#
loop_
_entity.id
_entity.type
_entity.pdbx_description
1 polymer ?
#
loop_
_entity_poly.entity_id
_entity_poly.type
_entity_poly.pdbx_seq_one_letter_code
_entity_poly.pdbx_strand_id
1 'polypeptide(L)'
;MPSSFYFVSYHFIAGPGSWKYFRILPCINSNPALLYASFSPAASDGLASASACFITDKALHSPASLSFRVSYPESPKAFSITGAVSIAAYDA
;
A
#
# COMPACT_ATOMS: atom_id res chain seq x y z
N MET A 1 -12.81 -1.24 -20.61
CA MET A 1 -11.57 -1.28 -19.81
C MET A 1 -10.39 -1.10 -20.75
N PRO A 2 -9.28 -0.48 -20.31
CA PRO A 2 -8.04 -0.43 -21.09
C PRO A 2 -7.65 -1.84 -21.58
N SER A 3 -7.15 -1.96 -22.81
CA SER A 3 -6.64 -3.23 -23.36
C SER A 3 -5.35 -3.69 -22.67
N SER A 4 -4.64 -2.76 -22.04
CA SER A 4 -3.43 -3.00 -21.26
C SER A 4 -3.59 -2.38 -19.87
N PHE A 5 -3.09 -3.03 -18.83
CA PHE A 5 -3.12 -2.49 -17.47
C PHE A 5 -1.98 -3.04 -16.62
N TYR A 6 -1.69 -2.35 -15.53
CA TYR A 6 -0.80 -2.86 -14.48
C TYR A 6 -1.64 -3.40 -13.33
N PHE A 7 -1.35 -4.63 -12.92
CA PHE A 7 -1.81 -5.17 -11.66
C PHE A 7 -0.73 -4.90 -10.60
N VAL A 8 -1.13 -4.20 -9.55
CA VAL A 8 -0.26 -3.89 -8.42
C VAL A 8 -0.78 -4.67 -7.22
N SER A 9 0.10 -5.41 -6.55
CA SER A 9 -0.18 -5.98 -5.23
C SER A 9 0.89 -5.57 -4.26
N TYR A 10 0.51 -5.43 -2.99
CA TYR A 10 1.45 -5.11 -1.94
C TYR A 10 1.10 -5.83 -0.66
N HIS A 11 2.13 -6.07 0.14
CA HIS A 11 2.02 -6.60 1.47
C HIS A 11 3.06 -5.92 2.36
N PHE A 12 2.59 -5.25 3.41
CA PHE A 12 3.44 -4.59 4.40
C PHE A 12 3.18 -5.17 5.78
N ILE A 13 4.25 -5.36 6.54
CA ILE A 13 4.24 -5.75 7.94
C ILE A 13 4.92 -4.64 8.74
N ALA A 14 4.29 -4.23 9.82
CA ALA A 14 4.82 -3.22 10.72
C ALA A 14 4.58 -3.61 12.18
N GLY A 15 5.42 -3.13 13.08
CA GLY A 15 5.13 -3.10 14.52
C GLY A 15 4.51 -1.75 14.89
N PRO A 16 3.16 -1.60 14.94
CA PRO A 16 2.52 -0.31 15.23
C PRO A 16 2.68 0.17 16.68
N GLY A 17 3.43 -0.56 17.51
CA GLY A 17 3.69 -0.21 18.90
C GLY A 17 2.40 -0.15 19.74
N SER A 18 2.29 0.84 20.61
CA SER A 18 1.18 1.02 21.55
C SER A 18 -0.19 1.20 20.88
N TRP A 19 -0.21 1.61 19.61
CA TRP A 19 -1.44 1.93 18.87
C TRP A 19 -2.14 0.71 18.29
N LYS A 20 -1.44 -0.43 18.22
CA LYS A 20 -1.99 -1.71 17.77
C LYS A 20 -2.63 -1.69 16.38
N TYR A 21 -2.40 -0.68 15.53
CA TYR A 21 -2.80 -0.71 14.12
C TYR A 21 -2.03 0.31 13.27
N PHE A 22 -2.04 0.12 11.95
CA PHE A 22 -1.60 1.12 10.98
C PHE A 22 -2.48 1.10 9.73
N ARG A 23 -2.35 2.15 8.91
CA ARG A 23 -3.04 2.28 7.63
C ARG A 23 -2.03 2.46 6.51
N ILE A 24 -2.29 1.79 5.38
CA ILE A 24 -1.59 2.00 4.12
C ILE A 24 -2.55 2.62 3.13
N LEU A 25 -2.12 3.71 2.52
CA LEU A 25 -2.80 4.37 1.42
C LEU A 25 -1.87 4.40 0.21
N PRO A 26 -2.14 3.62 -0.86
CA PRO A 26 -1.42 3.77 -2.10
C PRO A 26 -1.71 5.13 -2.74
N CYS A 27 -0.69 5.71 -3.35
CA CYS A 27 -0.77 6.97 -4.09
C CYS A 27 -0.10 6.80 -5.45
N ILE A 28 -0.78 7.22 -6.51
CA ILE A 28 -0.23 7.28 -7.86
C ILE A 28 -0.07 8.75 -8.24
N ASN A 29 1.14 9.16 -8.58
CA ASN A 29 1.47 10.57 -8.86
C ASN A 29 1.01 11.49 -7.71
N SER A 30 1.30 11.07 -6.47
CA SER A 30 0.91 11.77 -5.23
C SER A 30 -0.59 11.85 -4.94
N ASN A 31 -1.45 11.31 -5.80
CA ASN A 31 -2.90 11.29 -5.59
C ASN A 31 -3.33 10.03 -4.83
N PRO A 32 -4.09 10.17 -3.72
CA PRO A 32 -4.67 9.05 -2.99
C PRO A 32 -5.52 8.13 -3.86
N ALA A 33 -5.21 6.83 -3.83
CA ALA A 33 -6.08 5.80 -4.38
C ALA A 33 -6.91 5.19 -3.24
N LEU A 34 -7.84 5.97 -2.70
CA LEU A 34 -8.58 5.68 -1.45
C LEU A 34 -9.34 4.35 -1.49
N LEU A 35 -9.83 3.93 -2.66
CA LEU A 35 -10.53 2.66 -2.84
C LEU A 35 -9.65 1.43 -2.54
N TYR A 36 -8.33 1.61 -2.50
CA TYR A 36 -7.35 0.55 -2.29
C TYR A 36 -6.57 0.75 -0.99
N ALA A 37 -7.08 1.55 -0.05
CA ALA A 37 -6.49 1.70 1.26
C ALA A 37 -6.70 0.44 2.11
N SER A 38 -5.68 0.03 2.86
CA SER A 38 -5.75 -1.10 3.79
C SER A 38 -5.59 -0.60 5.23
N PHE A 39 -6.50 -1.01 6.10
CA PHE A 39 -6.37 -0.88 7.55
C PHE A 39 -5.88 -2.22 8.11
N SER A 40 -4.93 -2.19 9.04
CA SER A 40 -4.40 -3.40 9.63
C SER A 40 -4.25 -3.30 11.15
N PRO A 41 -5.05 -4.05 11.93
CA PRO A 41 -4.83 -4.21 13.36
C PRO A 41 -3.65 -5.14 13.64
N ALA A 42 -3.00 -4.93 14.78
CA ALA A 42 -1.95 -5.77 15.30
C ALA A 42 -2.52 -7.06 15.87
N ALA A 43 -1.83 -8.17 15.58
CA ALA A 43 -2.04 -9.43 16.24
C ALA A 43 -1.48 -9.40 17.67
N SER A 44 -1.67 -10.50 18.40
CA SER A 44 -1.25 -10.65 19.79
C SER A 44 0.26 -10.53 20.01
N ASP A 45 1.07 -10.77 18.97
CA ASP A 45 2.52 -10.61 18.95
C ASP A 45 2.96 -9.15 18.72
N GLY A 46 2.01 -8.23 18.54
CA GLY A 46 2.26 -6.80 18.32
C GLY A 46 2.59 -6.44 16.87
N LEU A 47 2.51 -7.37 15.93
CA LEU A 47 2.71 -7.12 14.49
C LEU A 47 1.37 -6.94 13.78
N ALA A 48 1.35 -6.02 12.83
CA ALA A 48 0.21 -5.78 11.96
C ALA A 48 0.62 -6.04 10.49
N SER A 49 -0.32 -6.57 9.70
CA SER A 49 -0.14 -6.93 8.29
C SER A 49 -1.20 -6.28 7.39
N ALA A 50 -0.79 -5.42 6.47
CA ALA A 50 -1.67 -4.73 5.52
C ALA A 50 -1.36 -5.19 4.09
N SER A 51 -2.37 -5.69 3.38
CA SER A 51 -2.21 -6.15 2.00
C SER A 51 -3.42 -5.76 1.16
N ALA A 52 -3.17 -5.31 -0.06
CA ALA A 52 -4.23 -5.12 -1.05
C ALA A 52 -3.66 -5.29 -2.47
N CYS A 53 -4.56 -5.31 -3.45
CA CYS A 53 -4.21 -5.25 -4.85
C CYS A 53 -5.18 -4.34 -5.62
N PHE A 54 -4.71 -3.80 -6.73
CA PHE A 54 -5.51 -2.96 -7.61
C PHE A 54 -4.95 -2.93 -9.03
N ILE A 55 -5.80 -2.54 -9.98
CA ILE A 55 -5.42 -2.30 -11.37
C ILE A 55 -5.27 -0.80 -11.65
N THR A 56 -4.33 -0.44 -12.52
CA THR A 56 -4.12 0.94 -12.95
C THR A 56 -3.62 1.03 -14.39
N ASP A 57 -4.05 2.07 -15.09
CA ASP A 57 -3.64 2.44 -16.45
C ASP A 57 -2.69 3.64 -16.47
N LYS A 58 -2.39 4.22 -15.30
CA LYS A 58 -1.71 5.52 -15.19
C LYS A 58 -0.28 5.53 -15.70
N ALA A 59 0.35 4.35 -15.84
CA ALA A 59 1.70 4.19 -16.35
C ALA A 59 1.76 3.77 -17.83
N LEU A 60 0.62 3.62 -18.53
CA LEU A 60 0.59 3.10 -19.91
C LEU A 60 1.25 4.04 -20.93
N HIS A 61 1.10 5.36 -20.75
CA HIS A 61 1.56 6.36 -21.73
C HIS A 61 2.68 7.25 -21.22
N SER A 62 2.86 7.30 -19.90
CA SER A 62 3.88 8.12 -19.25
C SER A 62 4.29 7.48 -17.92
N PRO A 63 5.56 7.60 -17.49
CA PRO A 63 5.97 7.11 -16.18
C PRO A 63 5.07 7.63 -15.06
N ALA A 64 4.64 6.73 -14.17
CA ALA A 64 3.88 7.08 -12.99
C ALA A 64 4.66 6.69 -11.73
N SER A 65 4.60 7.54 -10.70
CA SER A 65 5.18 7.24 -9.40
C SER A 65 4.16 6.54 -8.51
N LEU A 66 4.49 5.33 -8.07
CA LEU A 66 3.75 4.63 -7.02
C LEU A 66 4.43 4.90 -5.68
N SER A 67 3.65 5.36 -4.71
CA SER A 67 4.10 5.58 -3.34
C SER A 67 3.05 5.06 -2.35
N PHE A 68 3.47 4.80 -1.12
CA PHE A 68 2.60 4.30 -0.06
C PHE A 68 2.69 5.25 1.12
N ARG A 69 1.56 5.89 1.45
CA ARG A 69 1.45 6.69 2.67
C ARG A 69 1.08 5.76 3.81
N VAL A 70 1.95 5.72 4.80
CA VAL A 70 1.72 5.02 6.06
C VAL A 70 1.14 6.03 7.04
N SER A 71 0.06 5.70 7.72
CA SER A 71 -0.54 6.55 8.75
C SER A 71 -0.78 5.79 10.05
N TYR A 72 -0.44 6.45 11.15
CA TYR A 72 -0.68 6.02 12.52
C TYR A 72 -1.58 7.05 13.21
N PRO A 73 -2.34 6.67 14.24
CA PRO A 73 -3.14 7.63 15.02
C PRO A 73 -2.30 8.73 15.67
N GLU A 74 -1.07 8.44 16.09
CA GLU A 74 -0.08 9.44 16.55
C GLU A 74 1.33 9.09 16.02
N SER A 75 2.23 10.08 15.97
CA SER A 75 3.61 9.89 15.50
C SER A 75 4.35 8.83 16.33
N PRO A 76 4.71 7.67 15.76
CA PRO A 76 5.39 6.61 16.52
C PRO A 76 6.83 7.03 16.86
N LYS A 77 7.30 6.71 18.08
CA LYS A 77 8.68 6.98 18.54
C LYS A 77 9.76 6.22 17.75
N ALA A 78 9.40 5.08 17.18
CA ALA A 78 10.20 4.31 16.23
C ALA A 78 9.24 3.42 15.43
N PHE A 79 9.41 3.33 14.11
CA PHE A 79 8.66 2.40 13.27
C PHE A 79 9.63 1.65 12.36
N SER A 80 9.46 0.33 12.31
CA SER A 80 9.98 -0.49 11.22
C SER A 80 8.79 -0.96 10.40
N ILE A 81 8.88 -0.77 9.09
CA ILE A 81 7.96 -1.35 8.12
C ILE A 81 8.80 -2.14 7.13
N THR A 82 8.39 -3.37 6.90
CA THR A 82 8.94 -4.21 5.85
C THR A 82 7.80 -4.60 4.93
N GLY A 83 8.11 -4.91 3.68
CA GLY A 83 7.09 -5.34 2.76
C GLY A 83 7.61 -5.64 1.38
N ALA A 84 6.70 -6.12 0.56
CA ALA A 84 6.93 -6.38 -0.84
C ALA A 84 5.84 -5.69 -1.67
N VAL A 85 6.25 -5.22 -2.84
CA VAL A 85 5.35 -4.69 -3.86
C VAL A 85 5.62 -5.48 -5.12
N SER A 86 4.57 -6.03 -5.71
CA SER A 86 4.63 -6.71 -7.00
C SER A 86 3.85 -5.91 -8.02
N ILE A 87 4.41 -5.77 -9.21
CA ILE A 87 3.80 -5.06 -10.34
C ILE A 87 3.92 -5.99 -11.54
N ALA A 88 2.79 -6.32 -12.14
CA ALA A 88 2.71 -7.12 -13.36
C ALA A 88 2.00 -6.30 -14.44
N ALA A 89 2.61 -6.23 -15.63
CA ALA A 89 1.98 -5.67 -16.81
C ALA A 89 1.15 -6.76 -17.50
N TYR A 90 -0.07 -6.39 -17.91
CA TYR A 90 -0.96 -7.23 -18.71
C TYR A 90 -1.27 -6.47 -19.99
N ASP A 91 -1.03 -7.13 -21.11
CA ASP A 91 -1.42 -6.67 -22.44
C ASP A 91 -2.34 -7.75 -23.03
N ALA A 92 -3.52 -7.33 -23.50
CA ALA A 92 -4.47 -8.19 -24.19
C ALA A 92 -4.12 -8.37 -25.67
#